data_AF-A0AAD9ZLG2-F1
#
_entry.id   AF-A0AAD9ZLG2-F1
#
_cell.length_a   1.000
_cell.length_b   1.000
_cell.length_c   1.000
_cell.angle_alpha   90.00
_cell.angle_beta   90.00
_cell.angle_gamma   90.00
#
_symmetry.space_group_name_H-M   'P 1'
#
loop_
_entity.id
_entity.type
_entity.pdbx_description
1 polymer ?
#
loop_
_entity_poly.entity_id
_entity_poly.type
_entity_poly.pdbx_seq_one_letter_code
_entity_poly.pdbx_strand_id
1 'polypeptide(L)' 'MKSGRLISVAGSPKFRMYETDFGWGRPRNSEFVQMGDYGTFSINEYREEEGGLQIGVVVEREKLDLFNAIFEQGFDIH' A
#
# COMPACT_ATOMS: atom_id res chain seq x y z
N MET A 1 -5.99 -7.79 -28.09
CA MET A 1 -4.83 -8.19 -27.26
C MET A 1 -5.36 -9.14 -26.19
N LYS A 2 -4.70 -10.27 -25.90
CA LYS A 2 -5.08 -11.09 -24.75
C LYS A 2 -4.85 -10.25 -23.50
N SER A 3 -5.91 -9.91 -22.76
CA SER A 3 -5.79 -9.24 -21.48
C SER A 3 -5.17 -10.23 -20.49
N GLY A 4 -3.88 -10.12 -20.22
CA GLY A 4 -3.34 -10.68 -18.99
C GLY A 4 -4.03 -10.03 -17.78
N ARG A 5 -3.95 -10.63 -16.60
CA ARG A 5 -4.28 -9.92 -15.36
C ARG A 5 -3.24 -8.81 -15.20
N LEU A 6 -3.63 -7.57 -15.48
CA LEU A 6 -2.78 -6.40 -15.25
C LEU A 6 -2.81 -6.09 -13.75
N ILE A 7 -1.62 -5.93 -13.18
CA ILE A 7 -1.45 -5.43 -11.82
C ILE A 7 -0.67 -4.12 -11.93
N SER A 8 -1.16 -3.08 -11.28
CA SER A 8 -0.56 -1.75 -11.27
C SER A 8 -0.21 -1.31 -9.86
N VAL A 9 0.81 -0.46 -9.76
CA VAL A 9 1.29 0.09 -8.49
C VAL A 9 1.21 1.60 -8.52
N ALA A 10 0.57 2.17 -7.51
CA ALA A 10 0.55 3.59 -7.24
C ALA A 10 1.54 3.94 -6.12
N GLY A 11 2.08 5.16 -6.15
CA GLY A 11 2.99 5.64 -5.11
C GLY A 11 4.44 5.13 -5.23
N SER A 12 5.26 5.65 -4.35
CA SER A 12 6.65 5.23 -4.16
C SER A 12 7.12 5.72 -2.79
N PRO A 13 7.88 4.91 -2.01
CA PRO A 13 8.54 5.38 -0.79
C PRO A 13 9.49 6.55 -1.02
N LYS A 14 9.89 6.79 -2.27
CA LYS A 14 10.73 7.93 -2.66
C LYS A 14 9.97 9.25 -2.72
N PHE A 15 8.64 9.23 -2.62
CA PHE A 15 7.85 10.45 -2.56
C PHE A 15 7.94 11.14 -1.21
N ARG A 16 8.29 10.41 -0.13
CA ARG A 16 8.59 10.97 1.19
C ARG A 16 7.47 11.90 1.68
N MET A 17 6.23 11.44 1.53
CA MET A 17 5.02 12.19 1.89
C MET A 17 5.05 12.65 3.35
N TYR A 18 5.58 11.82 4.26
CA TYR A 18 5.70 12.17 5.68
C TYR A 18 6.78 13.22 5.99
N GLU A 19 7.54 13.70 5.00
CA GLU A 19 8.48 14.83 5.17
C GLU A 19 7.83 16.18 4.86
N THR A 20 6.60 16.17 4.34
CA THR A 20 5.84 17.39 4.10
C THR A 20 5.43 18.00 5.44
N ASP A 21 5.75 19.28 5.68
CA ASP A 21 5.26 20.03 6.84
C ASP A 21 4.73 21.39 6.40
N PHE A 22 3.44 21.63 6.67
CA PHE A 22 2.76 22.89 6.35
C PHE A 22 2.75 23.89 7.52
N GLY A 23 3.44 23.59 8.63
CA GLY A 23 3.47 24.40 9.87
C GLY A 23 2.76 23.77 11.06
N TRP A 24 2.22 22.55 10.91
CA TRP A 24 1.54 21.80 11.96
C TRP A 24 2.22 20.46 12.29
N GLY A 25 3.42 20.24 11.75
CA GLY A 25 4.15 18.99 11.83
C GLY A 25 3.80 18.04 10.68
N ARG A 26 4.55 16.94 10.60
CA ARG A 26 4.38 15.90 9.58
C ARG A 26 2.99 15.24 9.62
N PRO A 27 2.45 14.80 8.46
CA PRO A 27 1.20 14.05 8.37
C PRO A 27 1.13 12.89 9.36
N ARG A 28 -0.07 12.63 9.86
CA ARG A 28 -0.36 11.42 10.66
C ARG A 28 -0.53 10.18 9.79
N ASN A 29 -1.10 10.34 8.61
CA ASN A 29 -1.29 9.29 7.62
C ASN A 29 -1.31 9.90 6.21
N SER A 30 -0.95 9.13 5.20
CA SER A 30 -1.00 9.50 3.79
C SER A 30 -1.41 8.28 2.97
N GLU A 31 -2.54 8.37 2.26
CA GLU A 31 -3.11 7.24 1.52
C GLU A 31 -3.54 7.66 0.11
N PHE A 32 -3.46 6.71 -0.82
CA PHE A 32 -4.05 6.86 -2.15
C PHE A 32 -5.53 6.51 -2.09
N VAL A 33 -6.39 7.52 -2.03
CA VAL A 33 -7.84 7.33 -1.88
C VAL A 33 -8.49 6.81 -3.17
N GLN A 34 -7.99 7.27 -4.32
CA GLN A 34 -8.45 6.82 -5.63
C GLN A 34 -7.53 5.73 -6.17
N MET A 35 -7.78 4.50 -5.74
CA MET A 35 -7.24 3.31 -6.37
C MET A 35 -8.30 2.83 -7.35
N GLY A 36 -7.92 2.58 -8.61
CA GLY A 36 -8.86 2.23 -9.68
C GLY A 36 -9.49 0.84 -9.50
N ASP A 37 -9.63 0.10 -10.59
CA ASP A 37 -10.18 -1.25 -10.56
C ASP A 37 -9.33 -2.22 -9.70
N TYR A 38 -9.95 -3.34 -9.31
CA TYR A 38 -9.26 -4.49 -8.71
C TYR A 38 -7.99 -4.84 -9.49
N GLY A 39 -6.85 -4.91 -8.80
CA GLY A 39 -5.53 -5.10 -9.42
C GLY A 39 -4.60 -3.89 -9.30
N THR A 40 -5.06 -2.78 -8.73
CA THR A 40 -4.17 -1.67 -8.31
C THR A 40 -3.87 -1.77 -6.81
N PHE A 41 -2.61 -1.64 -6.43
CA PHE A 41 -2.20 -1.44 -5.03
C PHE A 41 -1.28 -0.23 -4.91
N SER A 42 -1.10 0.30 -3.70
CA SER A 42 -0.17 1.41 -3.44
C SER A 42 1.01 0.96 -2.59
N ILE A 43 2.16 1.62 -2.79
CA ILE A 43 3.37 1.41 -2.00
C ILE A 43 3.90 2.77 -1.53
N ASN A 44 4.04 2.95 -0.23
CA ASN A 44 4.54 4.18 0.41
C ASN A 44 5.56 3.86 1.50
N GLU A 45 6.29 4.88 1.96
CA GLU A 45 7.07 4.73 3.18
C GLU A 45 6.16 4.55 4.40
N TYR A 46 6.60 3.75 5.36
CA TYR A 46 5.92 3.62 6.64
C TYR A 46 6.40 4.72 7.60
N ARG A 47 5.45 5.34 8.30
CA ARG A 47 5.70 6.53 9.11
C ARG A 47 6.56 6.27 10.36
N GLU A 48 6.37 5.10 10.98
CA GLU A 48 6.86 4.84 12.33
C GLU A 48 8.21 4.12 12.36
N GLU A 49 8.63 3.50 11.25
CA GLU A 49 9.86 2.72 11.18
C GLU A 49 10.66 3.12 9.94
N GLU A 50 11.94 3.47 10.14
CA GLU A 50 12.85 3.76 9.04
C GLU A 50 13.07 2.50 8.19
N GLY A 51 12.91 2.65 6.87
CA GLY A 51 12.96 1.52 5.94
C GLY A 51 11.68 0.68 5.91
N GLY A 52 10.70 0.97 6.76
CA GLY A 52 9.39 0.33 6.73
C GLY A 52 8.58 0.74 5.49
N LEU A 53 7.71 -0.16 5.05
CA LEU A 53 6.85 0.01 3.87
C LEU A 53 5.39 -0.12 4.27
N GLN A 54 4.55 0.78 3.73
CA GLN A 54 3.10 0.67 3.80
C GLN A 54 2.57 0.22 2.44
N ILE A 55 1.74 -0.82 2.43
CA ILE A 55 1.07 -1.33 1.24
C ILE A 55 -0.44 -1.11 1.39
N GLY A 56 -1.03 -0.31 0.51
CA GLY A 56 -2.47 -0.12 0.46
C GLY A 56 -3.10 -1.03 -0.58
N VAL A 57 -4.13 -1.78 -0.22
CA VAL A 57 -4.88 -2.68 -1.12
C VAL A 57 -6.38 -2.41 -1.02
N VAL A 58 -7.09 -2.63 -2.13
CA VAL A 58 -8.56 -2.65 -2.15
C VAL A 58 -9.00 -4.10 -2.28
N VAL A 59 -9.66 -4.60 -1.23
CA VAL A 59 -10.21 -5.95 -1.18
C VAL A 59 -11.67 -5.91 -0.73
N GLU A 60 -12.48 -6.83 -1.23
CA GLU A 60 -13.84 -7.04 -0.71
C GLU A 60 -13.76 -7.44 0.77
N ARG A 61 -14.73 -6.96 1.57
CA ARG A 61 -14.70 -7.16 3.03
C ARG A 61 -14.66 -8.64 3.40
N GLU A 62 -15.38 -9.46 2.65
CA GLU A 62 -15.50 -10.91 2.83
C GLU A 62 -14.21 -11.66 2.51
N LYS A 63 -13.28 -11.02 1.77
CA LYS A 63 -12.00 -11.60 1.35
C LYS A 63 -10.82 -11.13 2.20
N LEU A 64 -11.02 -10.17 3.11
CA LEU A 64 -9.95 -9.56 3.89
C LEU A 64 -9.19 -10.59 4.74
N ASP A 65 -9.91 -11.48 5.43
CA ASP A 65 -9.29 -12.50 6.29
C ASP A 65 -8.44 -13.49 5.47
N LEU A 66 -8.93 -13.88 4.28
CA LEU A 66 -8.18 -14.74 3.36
C LEU A 66 -6.95 -14.03 2.79
N PHE A 67 -7.07 -12.73 2.47
CA PHE A 67 -5.93 -11.92 2.03
C PHE A 67 -4.84 -11.88 3.10
N ASN A 68 -5.19 -11.60 4.35
CA ASN A 68 -4.23 -11.57 5.46
C ASN A 68 -3.54 -12.92 5.64
N ALA A 69 -4.29 -14.02 5.65
CA ALA A 69 -3.72 -15.36 5.79
C ALA A 69 -2.69 -15.69 4.69
N ILE A 70 -2.98 -15.33 3.43
CA ILE A 70 -2.04 -15.55 2.31
C ILE A 70 -0.83 -14.62 2.43
N PHE A 71 -1.05 -13.35 2.79
CA PHE A 71 0.01 -12.36 2.90
C PHE A 71 1.00 -12.74 4.01
N GLU A 72 0.50 -13.12 5.18
CA GLU A 72 1.29 -13.57 6.34
C GLU A 72 2.10 -14.84 6.04
N GLN A 73 1.48 -15.83 5.39
CA GLN A 73 2.19 -17.06 4.95
C GLN A 73 3.39 -16.75 4.06
N GLY A 74 3.37 -15.66 3.29
CA GLY A 74 4.49 -15.23 2.45
C GLY A 74 5.73 -14.82 3.25
N PHE A 75 5.57 -14.40 4.50
CA PHE A 75 6.68 -14.02 5.39
C PHE A 75 7.24 -15.20 6.17
N ASP A 76 6.46 -16.27 6.34
CA ASP A 76 6.88 -17.50 7.03
C ASP A 76 7.79 -18.41 6.17
N ILE A 77 8.12 -18.01 4.93
CA ILE A 77 8.95 -18.79 3.99
C ILE A 77 10.47 -18.55 4.24
N HIS A 78 10.86 -18.03 5.41
CA HIS A 78 12.26 -17.81 5.79
C HIS A 78 12.61 -18.49 7.12
#